data_AF-W1YJ08-F1
#
_entry.id   AF-W1YJ08-F1
#
_cell.length_a   1.000
_cell.length_b   1.000
_cell.length_c   1.000
_cell.angle_alpha   90.00
_cell.angle_beta   90.00
_cell.angle_gamma   90.00
#
_symmetry.space_group_name_H-M   'P 1'
#
loop_
_entity.id
_entity.type
_entity.pdbx_description
1 polymer ?
#
loop_
_entity_poly.entity_id
_entity_poly.type
_entity_poly.pdbx_seq_one_letter_code
_entity_poly.pdbx_strand_id
1 'polypeptide(L)' 'VFVAVLGYSRMLYIEFTDNMRYDTLETCHRNAFRFFGGVPREVLYDNMKTVVLQRDAYQTGQHRFHPSLWQ' A
#
# COMPACT_ATOMS: atom_id res chain seq x y z
N VAL A 1 0.26 7.56 9.89
CA VAL A 1 -0.40 6.32 10.37
C VAL A 1 -0.66 5.44 9.17
N PHE A 2 -0.15 4.23 9.21
CA PHE A 2 -0.41 3.19 8.23
C PHE A 2 -1.51 2.27 8.74
N VAL A 3 -2.45 1.90 7.87
CA VAL A 3 -3.57 1.00 8.20
C VAL A 3 -3.70 -0.03 7.09
N ALA A 4 -3.75 -1.31 7.46
CA ALA A 4 -4.04 -2.41 6.54
C ALA A 4 -5.21 -3.25 7.07
N VAL A 5 -6.14 -3.61 6.17
CA VAL A 5 -7.34 -4.38 6.51
C VAL A 5 -7.50 -5.53 5.52
N LEU A 6 -7.66 -6.75 6.02
CA LEU A 6 -8.02 -7.88 5.16
C LEU A 6 -9.47 -7.76 4.69
N GLY A 7 -9.69 -7.84 3.37
CA GLY A 7 -11.01 -7.62 2.77
C GLY A 7 -12.10 -8.61 3.21
N TYR A 8 -11.73 -9.87 3.48
CA TYR A 8 -12.67 -10.92 3.90
C TYR A 8 -12.93 -10.86 5.42
N SER A 9 -11.90 -11.07 6.24
CA SER A 9 -12.05 -11.20 7.70
C SER A 9 -12.12 -9.88 8.46
N ARG A 10 -11.80 -8.75 7.82
CA ARG A 10 -11.67 -7.43 8.45
C ARG A 10 -10.62 -7.35 9.55
N MET A 11 -9.68 -8.31 9.60
CA MET A 11 -8.53 -8.22 10.48
C MET A 11 -7.74 -6.94 10.18
N LEU A 12 -7.42 -6.19 11.23
CA LEU A 12 -6.88 -4.85 11.19
C LEU A 12 -5.43 -4.83 11.70
N TYR A 13 -4.56 -4.15 10.98
CA TYR A 13 -3.21 -3.80 11.40
C TYR A 13 -3.03 -2.28 11.35
N ILE A 14 -2.45 -1.70 12.39
CA ILE A 14 -2.20 -0.25 12.50
C ILE A 14 -0.75 -0.05 12.94
N GLU A 15 -0.05 0.86 12.25
CA GLU A 15 1.32 1.25 12.58
C GLU A 15 1.46 2.77 12.56
N PHE A 16 2.02 3.34 13.63
CA PHE A 16 2.30 4.77 13.70
C PHE A 16 3.65 5.07 13.06
N THR A 17 3.67 6.04 12.16
CA THR A 17 4.86 6.47 11.42
C THR A 17 5.02 7.97 11.56
N ASP A 18 6.25 8.45 11.54
CA ASP A 18 6.60 9.88 11.60
C ASP A 18 6.62 10.54 10.20
N ASN A 19 6.60 9.74 9.14
CA ASN A 19 6.65 10.21 7.76
C ASN A 19 5.85 9.30 6.79
N MET A 20 5.76 9.72 5.52
CA MET A 20 5.00 9.06 4.44
C MET A 20 5.88 8.70 3.22
N ARG A 21 7.18 8.48 3.43
CA ARG A 21 8.12 8.08 2.36
C ARG A 21 7.88 6.65 1.92
N TYR A 22 8.34 6.32 0.72
CA TYR A 22 8.21 4.97 0.14
C TYR A 22 8.82 3.89 1.05
N ASP A 23 10.04 4.10 1.55
CA ASP A 23 10.74 3.10 2.39
C ASP A 23 9.99 2.81 3.70
N THR A 24 9.33 3.84 4.26
CA THR A 24 8.45 3.69 5.42
C THR A 24 7.20 2.89 5.06
N LEU A 25 6.59 3.16 3.90
CA LEU A 25 5.45 2.38 3.42
C LEU A 25 5.81 0.91 3.18
N GLU A 26 6.97 0.63 2.59
CA GLU A 26 7.47 -0.73 2.35
C GLU A 26 7.66 -1.49 3.67
N THR A 27 8.30 -0.84 4.65
CA THR A 27 8.52 -1.41 5.99
C THR A 27 7.19 -1.76 6.67
N CYS A 28 6.21 -0.86 6.63
CA CYS A 28 4.87 -1.09 7.16
C CYS A 28 4.19 -2.30 6.50
N HIS A 29 4.33 -2.49 5.18
CA HIS A 29 3.77 -3.68 4.50
C HIS A 29 4.44 -4.97 4.97
N ARG A 30 5.77 -4.98 5.10
CA ARG A 30 6.50 -6.16 5.59
C ARG A 30 6.05 -6.53 7.00
N ASN A 31 5.85 -5.54 7.88
CA ASN A 31 5.35 -5.77 9.23
C ASN A 31 3.90 -6.27 9.23
N ALA A 32 3.03 -5.66 8.43
CA ALA A 32 1.63 -6.08 8.31
C ALA A 32 1.50 -7.53 7.79
N PHE A 33 2.27 -7.90 6.76
CA PHE A 33 2.24 -9.27 6.22
C PHE A 33 2.77 -10.31 7.21
N ARG A 34 3.82 -9.96 7.98
CA ARG A 34 4.27 -10.80 9.11
C ARG A 34 3.17 -10.98 10.15
N PHE A 35 2.47 -9.90 10.51
CA PHE A 35 1.35 -9.95 11.45
C PHE A 35 0.19 -10.81 10.94
N PHE A 36 -0.17 -10.70 9.66
CA PHE A 36 -1.22 -11.53 9.06
C PHE A 36 -0.80 -12.99 8.85
N GLY A 37 0.49 -13.32 9.00
CA GLY A 37 1.02 -14.66 8.74
C GLY A 37 1.11 -15.01 7.25
N GLY A 38 1.12 -14.02 6.36
CA GLY A 38 1.16 -14.23 4.92
C GLY A 38 0.97 -12.94 4.11
N VAL A 39 1.08 -13.06 2.79
CA VAL A 39 0.89 -11.96 1.85
C VAL A 39 -0.46 -12.15 1.14
N PRO A 40 -1.35 -11.15 1.13
CA PRO A 40 -2.61 -11.24 0.39
C PRO A 40 -2.34 -11.31 -1.11
N ARG A 41 -3.25 -11.96 -1.85
CA ARG A 41 -3.14 -12.07 -3.32
C ARG A 41 -3.18 -10.69 -4.01
N GLU A 42 -3.98 -9.78 -3.46
CA GLU A 42 -4.18 -8.43 -3.99
C GLU A 42 -4.12 -7.43 -2.85
N VAL A 43 -3.48 -6.28 -3.11
CA VAL A 43 -3.44 -5.14 -2.18
C VAL A 43 -4.14 -3.97 -2.87
N LEU A 44 -5.21 -3.49 -2.27
CA LEU A 44 -5.92 -2.30 -2.73
C LEU A 44 -5.32 -1.07 -2.04
N TYR A 45 -4.72 -0.19 -2.83
CA TYR A 45 -4.24 1.10 -2.36
C TYR A 45 -5.30 2.18 -2.52
N ASP A 46 -5.27 3.18 -1.64
CA ASP A 46 -5.95 4.45 -1.91
C ASP A 46 -5.16 5.25 -2.98
N ASN A 47 -5.68 6.42 -3.37
CA ASN A 47 -5.03 7.26 -4.37
C ASN A 47 -3.88 8.11 -3.80
N MET A 48 -3.14 7.63 -2.79
CA MET A 48 -2.04 8.40 -2.22
C MET A 48 -0.92 8.65 -3.25
N LYS A 49 -0.40 9.89 -3.27
CA LYS A 49 0.66 10.31 -4.21
C LYS A 49 1.94 9.47 -4.13
N THR A 50 2.18 8.82 -2.99
CA THR A 50 3.31 7.90 -2.77
C THR A 50 3.20 6.62 -3.62
N VAL A 51 1.97 6.23 -4.01
CA VAL A 51 1.68 5.04 -4.81
C VAL A 51 1.28 5.42 -6.23
N VAL A 52 0.46 6.47 -6.40
CA VAL A 52 -0.03 6.95 -7.70
C VAL A 52 0.62 8.30 -8.04
N LEU A 53 1.53 8.29 -9.01
CA LEU A 53 2.17 9.50 -9.54
C LEU A 53 1.22 10.34 -10.40
N GLN A 54 0.35 9.70 -11.18
CA GLN A 54 -0.65 10.38 -12.01
C GLN A 54 -1.87 9.48 -12.25
N ARG A 55 -3.07 10.06 -12.04
CA ARG A 55 -4.34 9.41 -12.33
C ARG A 55 -4.67 9.53 -13.83
N ASP A 56 -5.26 8.48 -14.40
CA ASP A 56 -5.64 8.37 -15.82
C ASP A 56 -4.57 8.86 -16.81
N ALA A 57 -3.30 8.54 -16.53
CA ALA A 57 -2.16 9.05 -17.30
C ALA A 57 -2.17 8.58 -18.76
N TYR A 58 -2.79 7.43 -19.02
CA TYR A 58 -2.84 6.83 -20.36
C TYR A 58 -4.28 6.60 -20.87
N GLN A 59 -5.24 6.36 -19.98
CA GLN A 59 -6.68 6.14 -20.23
C GLN A 59 -7.41 6.03 -18.87
N THR A 60 -8.74 6.07 -18.86
CA THR A 60 -9.55 5.83 -17.65
C THR A 60 -9.17 4.50 -16.99
N GLY A 61 -8.69 4.55 -15.75
CA GLY A 61 -8.23 3.38 -14.98
C GLY A 61 -6.76 2.99 -15.19
N GLN A 62 -6.04 3.64 -16.11
CA GLN A 62 -4.61 3.40 -16.36
C GLN A 62 -3.78 4.44 -15.60
N HIS A 63 -3.49 4.15 -14.34
CA HIS A 63 -2.73 5.02 -13.44
C HIS A 63 -1.22 4.81 -13.58
N ARG A 64 -0.45 5.89 -13.48
CA ARG A 64 1.01 5.81 -13.39
C ARG A 64 1.39 5.60 -11.93
N PHE A 65 1.88 4.41 -11.60
CA PHE A 65 2.34 4.07 -10.26
C PHE A 65 3.79 4.50 -10.02
N HIS A 66 4.20 4.61 -8.76
CA HIS A 66 5.58 4.91 -8.39
C HIS A 66 6.51 3.75 -8.85
N PRO A 67 7.63 4.00 -9.55
CA PRO A 67 8.46 2.94 -10.13
C PRO A 67 9.03 1.93 -9.13
N SER A 68 9.30 2.36 -7.90
CA SER A 68 9.81 1.47 -6.85
C SER A 68 8.78 0.47 -6.34
N LEU A 69 7.49 0.64 -6.66
CA LEU A 69 6.42 -0.27 -6.24
C LEU A 69 6.64 -1.72 -6.74
N TRP A 70 7.41 -1.89 -7.83
CA TRP A 70 7.70 -3.17 -8.48
C TRP A 70 9.14 -3.67 -8.31
N GLN A 71 9.94 -3.02 -7.48
CA GLN A 71 11.32 -3.42 -7.17
C GLN A 71 11.34 -4.33 -5.94
#